data_AF-A0AAJ1BQY0-F1
#
_entry.id   AF-A0AAJ1BQY0-F1
#
_cell.length_a   1.000
_cell.length_b   1.000
_cell.length_c   1.000
_cell.angle_alpha   90.00
_cell.angle_beta   90.00
_cell.angle_gamma   90.00
#
_symmetry.space_group_name_H-M   'P 1'
#
loop_
_entity.id
_entity.type
_entity.pdbx_description
1 polymer ?
#
loop_
_entity_poly.entity_id
_entity_poly.type
_entity_poly.pdbx_seq_one_letter_code
_entity_poly.pdbx_strand_id
1 'polypeptide(L)'
;SVGEFWTRMTLDHLFEADAETEVAMFEKGVRFGKALQLINILRDIPADLRMGRCYIPSNSLSDIGMEPMDLLDAGNMGHFKPLFDSCIDVAESHLDAAVEYIGMLPHSQFRLRGACMLPVLIGQRTLALLRDGNVLEPSNRIKVTRDEINDLLKTVAFAVPFAKKSRKLLSEYRDA
;
A
#
# COMPACT_ATOMS: atom_id res chain seq x y z
N SER A 1 16.27 -2.62 0.86
CA SER A 1 15.12 -2.00 0.15
C SER A 1 14.79 -0.63 0.77
N VAL A 2 13.87 0.17 0.22
CA VAL A 2 13.49 1.48 0.83
C VAL A 2 12.95 1.30 2.26
N GLY A 3 12.15 0.26 2.51
CA GLY A 3 11.63 -0.06 3.84
C GLY A 3 12.74 -0.36 4.84
N GLU A 4 13.67 -1.25 4.49
CA GLU A 4 14.85 -1.59 5.29
C GLU A 4 15.71 -0.36 5.61
N PHE A 5 15.95 0.51 4.63
CA PHE A 5 16.70 1.75 4.82
C PHE A 5 16.04 2.64 5.87
N TRP A 6 14.74 2.89 5.76
CA TRP A 6 14.02 3.73 6.73
C TRP A 6 13.91 3.09 8.12
N THR A 7 13.83 1.77 8.19
CA THR A 7 13.88 1.04 9.47
C THR A 7 15.23 1.22 10.14
N ARG A 8 16.34 1.06 9.41
CA ARG A 8 17.69 1.33 9.92
C ARG A 8 17.82 2.77 10.43
N MET A 9 17.47 3.76 9.60
CA MET A 9 17.51 5.17 9.99
C MET A 9 16.66 5.49 11.23
N THR A 10 15.53 4.79 11.39
CA THR A 10 14.65 4.96 12.55
C THR A 10 15.30 4.43 13.83
N LEU A 11 15.83 3.20 13.79
CA LEU A 11 16.46 2.55 14.95
C LEU A 11 17.77 3.23 15.35
N ASP A 12 18.55 3.71 14.38
CA ASP A 12 19.84 4.35 14.64
C ASP A 12 19.70 5.76 15.26
N HIS A 13 18.53 6.40 15.16
CA HIS A 13 18.39 7.83 15.48
C HIS A 13 17.19 8.23 16.33
N LEU A 14 16.13 7.42 16.42
CA LEU A 14 14.87 7.86 17.03
C LEU A 14 14.52 7.12 18.33
N PHE A 15 14.85 5.84 18.45
CA PHE A 15 14.62 5.06 19.67
C PHE A 15 15.38 3.73 19.64
N GLU A 16 15.61 3.17 20.83
CA GLU A 16 16.20 1.84 20.99
C GLU A 16 15.11 0.76 21.03
N ALA A 17 15.42 -0.40 20.47
CA ALA A 17 14.58 -1.59 20.52
C ALA A 17 15.44 -2.80 20.93
N ASP A 18 14.84 -3.82 21.52
CA ASP A 18 15.55 -5.08 21.74
C ASP A 18 15.77 -5.83 20.41
N ALA A 19 16.68 -6.81 20.43
CA ALA A 19 17.08 -7.53 19.22
C ALA A 19 15.91 -8.25 18.52
N GLU A 20 14.94 -8.76 19.28
CA GLU A 20 13.75 -9.42 18.72
C GLU A 20 12.86 -8.41 17.99
N THR A 21 12.62 -7.25 18.61
CA THR A 21 11.86 -6.15 18.05
C THR A 21 12.54 -5.59 16.80
N GLU A 22 13.86 -5.43 16.80
CA GLU A 22 14.61 -4.98 15.61
C GLU A 22 14.41 -5.92 14.41
N VAL A 23 14.57 -7.23 14.62
CA VAL A 23 14.37 -8.23 13.56
C VAL A 23 12.96 -8.15 13.00
N ALA A 24 11.95 -8.09 13.87
CA ALA A 24 10.56 -7.97 13.46
C ALA A 24 10.27 -6.64 12.73
N MET A 25 10.89 -5.54 13.16
CA MET A 25 10.78 -4.24 12.47
C MET A 25 11.39 -4.31 11.07
N PHE A 26 12.55 -4.93 10.87
CA PHE A 26 13.15 -5.06 9.55
C PHE A 26 12.29 -5.90 8.59
N GLU A 27 11.78 -7.04 9.04
CA GLU A 27 10.91 -7.90 8.24
C GLU A 27 9.65 -7.13 7.80
N LYS A 28 8.98 -6.46 8.74
CA LYS A 28 7.77 -5.69 8.47
C LYS A 28 8.06 -4.43 7.67
N GLY A 29 9.19 -3.77 7.89
CA GLY A 29 9.64 -2.61 7.12
C GLY A 29 9.83 -2.95 5.65
N VAL A 30 10.44 -4.11 5.34
CA VAL A 30 10.55 -4.61 3.96
C VAL A 30 9.16 -4.83 3.35
N ARG A 31 8.23 -5.46 4.07
CA ARG A 31 6.85 -5.68 3.61
C ARG A 31 6.11 -4.35 3.40
N PHE A 32 6.28 -3.38 4.29
CA PHE A 32 5.70 -2.05 4.13
C PHE A 32 6.18 -1.37 2.85
N GLY A 33 7.50 -1.39 2.58
CA GLY A 33 8.03 -0.88 1.32
C GLY A 33 7.44 -1.58 0.09
N LYS A 34 7.26 -2.92 0.16
CA LYS A 34 6.63 -3.71 -0.91
C LYS A 34 5.16 -3.33 -1.14
N ALA A 35 4.37 -3.15 -0.08
CA ALA A 35 2.97 -2.70 -0.20
C ALA A 35 2.88 -1.42 -1.04
N LEU A 36 3.64 -0.39 -0.66
CA LEU A 36 3.58 0.90 -1.36
C LEU A 36 4.02 0.79 -2.82
N GLN A 37 5.02 -0.05 -3.11
CA GLN A 37 5.47 -0.29 -4.49
C GLN A 37 4.43 -1.04 -5.31
N LEU A 38 3.81 -2.09 -4.76
CA LEU A 38 2.76 -2.86 -5.43
C LEU A 38 1.54 -2.01 -5.71
N ILE A 39 1.09 -1.17 -4.77
CA ILE A 39 -0.03 -0.25 -4.97
C ILE A 39 0.24 0.70 -6.14
N ASN A 40 1.47 1.24 -6.24
CA ASN A 40 1.85 2.09 -7.36
C ASN A 40 1.82 1.29 -8.69
N ILE A 41 2.38 0.08 -8.72
CA ILE A 41 2.34 -0.80 -9.89
C ILE A 41 0.89 -1.03 -10.35
N LEU A 42 0.00 -1.43 -9.43
CA LEU A 42 -1.39 -1.75 -9.74
C LEU A 42 -2.17 -0.53 -10.24
N ARG A 43 -2.00 0.62 -9.58
CA ARG A 43 -2.66 1.87 -9.98
C ARG A 43 -2.20 2.37 -11.35
N ASP A 44 -0.92 2.19 -11.66
CA ASP A 44 -0.29 2.84 -12.82
C ASP A 44 -0.18 1.92 -14.05
N ILE A 45 -0.74 0.69 -14.02
CA ILE A 45 -0.73 -0.29 -15.13
C ILE A 45 -0.96 0.37 -16.51
N PRO A 46 -2.03 1.16 -16.75
CA PRO A 46 -2.28 1.70 -18.08
C PRO A 46 -1.22 2.73 -18.51
N ALA A 47 -0.72 3.53 -17.56
CA ALA A 47 0.29 4.53 -17.82
C ALA A 47 1.65 3.89 -18.11
N ASP A 48 2.01 2.86 -17.36
CA ASP A 48 3.25 2.11 -17.56
C ASP A 48 3.24 1.35 -18.90
N LEU A 49 2.13 0.69 -19.24
CA LEU A 49 2.01 -0.04 -20.51
C LEU A 49 2.12 0.88 -21.73
N ARG A 50 1.51 2.07 -21.68
CA ARG A 50 1.67 3.08 -22.74
C ARG A 50 3.11 3.59 -22.89
N MET A 51 3.94 3.45 -21.85
CA MET A 51 5.37 3.74 -21.90
C MET A 51 6.21 2.50 -22.25
N GLY A 52 5.58 1.39 -22.65
CA GLY A 52 6.25 0.14 -22.98
C GLY A 52 6.74 -0.65 -21.77
N ARG A 53 6.22 -0.39 -20.57
CA ARG A 53 6.59 -1.08 -19.34
C ARG A 53 5.44 -1.94 -18.83
N CYS A 54 5.71 -3.20 -18.53
CA CYS A 54 4.78 -4.09 -17.83
C CYS A 54 5.47 -4.65 -16.59
N TYR A 55 4.85 -4.47 -15.43
CA TYR A 55 5.35 -4.98 -14.15
C TYR A 55 4.54 -6.18 -13.62
N ILE A 56 3.47 -6.57 -14.33
CA ILE A 56 2.75 -7.81 -14.03
C ILE A 56 3.59 -8.98 -14.58
N PRO A 57 3.85 -10.04 -13.80
CA PRO A 57 4.65 -11.16 -14.27
C PRO A 57 4.05 -11.82 -15.50
N SER A 58 4.88 -12.03 -16.54
CA SER A 58 4.43 -12.62 -17.82
C SER A 58 3.82 -14.00 -17.63
N ASN A 59 4.41 -14.84 -16.78
CA ASN A 59 3.91 -16.18 -16.50
C ASN A 59 2.50 -16.13 -15.90
N SER A 60 2.24 -15.21 -14.98
CA SER A 60 0.92 -15.05 -14.36
C SER A 60 -0.15 -14.59 -15.36
N LEU A 61 0.21 -13.75 -16.34
CA LEU A 61 -0.69 -13.40 -17.44
C LEU A 61 -0.92 -14.60 -18.37
N SER A 62 0.13 -15.34 -18.72
CA SER A 62 0.03 -16.53 -19.57
C SER A 62 -0.81 -17.64 -18.92
N ASP A 63 -0.77 -17.80 -17.59
CA ASP A 63 -1.58 -18.77 -16.85
C ASP A 63 -3.09 -18.50 -16.99
N ILE A 64 -3.47 -17.24 -17.22
CA ILE A 64 -4.85 -16.85 -17.56
C ILE A 64 -5.04 -16.65 -19.07
N GLY A 65 -4.07 -17.00 -19.91
CA GLY A 65 -4.17 -16.88 -21.37
C GLY A 65 -4.15 -15.45 -21.88
N MET A 66 -3.48 -14.53 -21.17
CA MET A 66 -3.29 -13.14 -21.56
C MET A 66 -1.83 -12.82 -21.84
N GLU A 67 -1.63 -11.78 -22.64
CA GLU A 67 -0.36 -11.11 -22.87
C GLU A 67 -0.41 -9.66 -22.36
N PRO A 68 0.75 -9.01 -22.10
CA PRO A 68 0.77 -7.62 -21.63
C PRO A 68 -0.01 -6.62 -22.48
N MET A 69 -0.10 -6.85 -23.80
CA MET A 69 -0.82 -5.96 -24.72
C MET A 69 -2.34 -6.03 -24.54
N ASP A 70 -2.86 -7.16 -24.04
CA ASP A 70 -4.30 -7.32 -23.77
C ASP A 70 -4.77 -6.38 -22.65
N LEU A 71 -3.86 -5.96 -21.76
CA LEU A 71 -4.14 -5.01 -20.69
C LEU A 71 -4.34 -3.56 -21.20
N LEU A 72 -4.15 -3.30 -22.50
CA LEU A 72 -4.50 -2.00 -23.10
C LEU A 72 -6.00 -1.89 -23.44
N ASP A 73 -6.74 -3.01 -23.45
CA ASP A 73 -8.17 -3.03 -23.70
C ASP A 73 -8.96 -3.09 -22.38
N ALA A 74 -9.76 -2.05 -22.12
CA ALA A 74 -10.62 -1.98 -20.95
C ALA A 74 -11.64 -3.12 -20.87
N GLY A 75 -12.02 -3.71 -22.01
CA GLY A 75 -12.94 -4.86 -22.09
C GLY A 75 -12.35 -6.14 -21.48
N ASN A 76 -11.03 -6.24 -21.36
CA ASN A 76 -10.35 -7.41 -20.80
C ASN A 76 -10.33 -7.43 -19.26
N MET A 77 -10.84 -6.39 -18.60
CA MET A 77 -10.82 -6.31 -17.14
C MET A 77 -11.51 -7.52 -16.48
N GLY A 78 -12.61 -8.02 -17.05
CA GLY A 78 -13.30 -9.20 -16.49
C GLY A 78 -12.42 -10.46 -16.48
N HIS A 79 -11.58 -10.63 -17.50
CA HIS A 79 -10.66 -11.77 -17.62
C HIS A 79 -9.39 -11.57 -16.77
N PHE A 80 -8.91 -10.33 -16.68
CA PHE A 80 -7.76 -9.95 -15.84
C PHE A 80 -8.10 -9.92 -14.34
N LYS A 81 -9.36 -9.72 -13.97
CA LYS A 81 -9.83 -9.47 -12.60
C LYS A 81 -9.31 -10.47 -11.56
N PRO A 82 -9.32 -11.80 -11.79
CA PRO A 82 -8.82 -12.75 -10.78
C PRO A 82 -7.34 -12.57 -10.45
N LEU A 83 -6.48 -12.33 -11.46
CA LEU A 83 -5.07 -12.05 -11.26
C LEU A 83 -4.85 -10.70 -10.58
N PHE A 84 -5.62 -9.70 -11.00
CA PHE A 84 -5.56 -8.37 -10.40
C PHE A 84 -5.95 -8.38 -8.92
N ASP A 85 -7.03 -9.07 -8.57
CA ASP A 85 -7.49 -9.22 -7.19
C ASP A 85 -6.48 -10.00 -6.33
N SER A 86 -5.86 -11.05 -6.88
CA SER A 86 -4.78 -11.75 -6.18
C SER A 86 -3.59 -10.83 -5.88
N CYS A 87 -3.27 -9.92 -6.80
CA CYS A 87 -2.22 -8.92 -6.56
C CYS A 87 -2.63 -7.87 -5.51
N ILE A 88 -3.90 -7.48 -5.48
CA ILE A 88 -4.47 -6.63 -4.42
C ILE A 88 -4.34 -7.34 -3.06
N ASP A 89 -4.73 -8.61 -2.96
CA ASP A 89 -4.65 -9.39 -1.72
C ASP A 89 -3.20 -9.45 -1.18
N VAL A 90 -2.21 -9.60 -2.07
CA VAL A 90 -0.78 -9.54 -1.71
C VAL A 90 -0.39 -8.16 -1.18
N ALA A 91 -0.87 -7.08 -1.82
CA ALA A 91 -0.60 -5.71 -1.37
C ALA A 91 -1.26 -5.42 -0.01
N GLU A 92 -2.49 -5.89 0.23
CA GLU A 92 -3.19 -5.80 1.51
C GLU A 92 -2.45 -6.55 2.62
N SER A 93 -2.02 -7.79 2.36
CA SER A 93 -1.20 -8.55 3.31
C SER A 93 0.10 -7.82 3.69
N HIS A 94 0.70 -7.11 2.75
CA HIS A 94 1.86 -6.27 3.03
C HIS A 94 1.52 -4.99 3.81
N LEU A 95 0.34 -4.40 3.60
CA LEU A 95 -0.16 -3.28 4.42
C LEU A 95 -0.47 -3.72 5.86
N ASP A 96 -0.95 -4.94 6.08
CA ASP A 96 -1.12 -5.46 7.44
C ASP A 96 0.20 -5.49 8.21
N ALA A 97 1.28 -5.92 7.56
CA ALA A 97 2.62 -5.82 8.14
C ALA A 97 3.06 -4.37 8.39
N ALA A 98 2.63 -3.41 7.56
CA ALA A 98 2.88 -1.99 7.78
C ALA A 98 2.10 -1.44 9.00
N VAL A 99 0.86 -1.91 9.22
CA VAL A 99 0.07 -1.57 10.41
C VAL A 99 0.75 -2.11 11.67
N GLU A 100 1.22 -3.35 11.63
CA GLU A 100 1.99 -3.95 12.72
C GLU A 100 3.30 -3.18 12.97
N TYR A 101 4.03 -2.80 11.92
CA TYR A 101 5.23 -1.96 12.02
C TYR A 101 4.93 -0.63 12.74
N ILE A 102 3.84 0.05 12.37
CA ILE A 102 3.39 1.28 13.06
C ILE A 102 3.03 0.98 14.52
N GLY A 103 2.46 -0.19 14.81
CA GLY A 103 2.17 -0.65 16.16
C GLY A 103 3.42 -0.75 17.06
N MET A 104 4.57 -1.09 16.48
CA MET A 104 5.85 -1.25 17.18
C MET A 104 6.54 0.09 17.49
N LEU A 105 6.19 1.17 16.78
CA LEU A 105 6.80 2.48 17.00
C LEU A 105 6.39 3.07 18.37
N PRO A 106 7.32 3.60 19.18
CA PRO A 106 6.97 4.24 20.45
C PRO A 106 5.95 5.37 20.27
N HIS A 107 4.97 5.48 21.18
CA HIS A 107 3.95 6.53 21.11
C HIS A 107 4.52 7.95 21.28
N SER A 108 5.69 8.08 21.91
CA SER A 108 6.45 9.34 21.96
C SER A 108 6.91 9.81 20.58
N GLN A 109 7.10 8.90 19.61
CA GLN A 109 7.51 9.20 18.24
C GLN A 109 6.32 9.53 17.34
N PHE A 110 5.47 10.45 17.79
CA PHE A 110 4.19 10.77 17.14
C PHE A 110 4.37 11.25 15.69
N ARG A 111 5.41 12.03 15.37
CA ARG A 111 5.67 12.49 14.00
C ARG A 111 6.00 11.33 13.05
N LEU A 112 6.85 10.40 13.49
CA LEU A 112 7.19 9.21 12.72
C LEU A 112 5.95 8.33 12.51
N ARG A 113 5.17 8.10 13.57
CA ARG A 113 3.91 7.36 13.48
C ARG A 113 2.97 7.98 12.46
N GLY A 114 2.77 9.30 12.50
CA GLY A 114 1.94 10.02 11.53
C GLY A 114 2.47 9.89 10.09
N ALA A 115 3.78 10.02 9.89
CA ALA A 115 4.43 9.87 8.59
C ALA A 115 4.24 8.46 8.00
N CYS A 116 4.19 7.42 8.84
CA CYS A 116 3.90 6.06 8.41
C CYS A 116 2.40 5.78 8.23
N MET A 117 1.54 6.33 9.08
CA MET A 117 0.09 6.11 9.03
C MET A 117 -0.55 6.65 7.75
N LEU A 118 -0.16 7.85 7.34
CA LEU A 118 -0.75 8.50 6.16
C LEU A 118 -0.63 7.66 4.87
N PRO A 119 0.57 7.20 4.45
CA PRO A 119 0.69 6.37 3.25
C PRO A 119 -0.01 5.01 3.38
N VAL A 120 -0.11 4.44 4.59
CA VAL A 120 -0.89 3.21 4.81
C VAL A 120 -2.38 3.44 4.57
N LEU A 121 -2.97 4.49 5.15
CA LEU A 121 -4.39 4.80 4.99
C LEU A 121 -4.74 5.15 3.54
N ILE A 122 -3.89 5.93 2.87
CA ILE A 122 -4.03 6.21 1.44
C ILE A 122 -3.94 4.91 0.64
N GLY A 123 -3.01 4.03 1.00
CA GLY A 123 -2.83 2.72 0.37
C GLY A 123 -4.07 1.84 0.49
N GLN A 124 -4.60 1.66 1.70
CA GLN A 124 -5.81 0.88 1.96
C GLN A 124 -6.99 1.43 1.14
N ARG A 125 -7.21 2.75 1.18
CA ARG A 125 -8.26 3.41 0.38
C ARG A 125 -8.06 3.21 -1.13
N THR A 126 -6.81 3.28 -1.61
CA THR A 126 -6.49 3.05 -3.02
C THR A 126 -6.81 1.62 -3.44
N LEU A 127 -6.45 0.62 -2.63
CA LEU A 127 -6.75 -0.78 -2.91
C LEU A 127 -8.25 -1.05 -2.95
N ALA A 128 -9.02 -0.51 -2.03
CA ALA A 128 -10.50 -0.60 -2.06
C ALA A 128 -11.07 -0.02 -3.37
N LEU A 129 -10.63 1.18 -3.78
CA LEU A 129 -11.08 1.78 -5.03
C LEU A 129 -10.64 0.98 -6.27
N LEU A 130 -9.45 0.38 -6.25
CA LEU A 130 -8.96 -0.49 -7.32
C LEU A 130 -9.76 -1.79 -7.40
N ARG A 131 -10.18 -2.35 -6.26
CA ARG A 131 -10.99 -3.56 -6.19
C ARG A 131 -12.37 -3.36 -6.81
N ASP A 132 -12.97 -2.18 -6.65
CA ASP A 132 -14.28 -1.88 -7.23
C ASP A 132 -14.22 -1.39 -8.68
N GLY A 133 -13.10 -0.77 -9.07
CA GLY A 133 -12.97 -0.10 -10.36
C GLY A 133 -12.36 -0.96 -11.47
N ASN A 134 -12.55 -0.50 -12.71
CA ASN A 134 -11.78 -0.99 -13.86
C ASN A 134 -10.51 -0.15 -14.01
N VAL A 135 -9.36 -0.71 -13.65
CA VAL A 135 -8.07 -0.01 -13.75
C VAL A 135 -7.61 0.14 -15.21
N LEU A 136 -8.07 -0.71 -16.12
CA LEU A 136 -7.71 -0.68 -17.53
C LEU A 136 -8.47 0.42 -18.30
N GLU A 137 -9.56 0.94 -17.74
CA GLU A 137 -10.39 2.01 -18.34
C GLU A 137 -9.65 3.37 -18.29
N PRO A 138 -9.18 3.92 -19.43
CA PRO A 138 -8.37 5.14 -19.43
C PRO A 138 -9.11 6.37 -18.92
N SER A 139 -10.44 6.41 -19.07
CA SER A 139 -11.28 7.51 -18.58
C SER A 139 -11.53 7.45 -17.07
N ASN A 140 -11.34 6.29 -16.45
CA ASN A 140 -11.61 6.06 -15.03
C ASN A 140 -10.31 6.07 -14.22
N ARG A 141 -9.74 7.26 -14.01
CA ARG A 141 -8.53 7.39 -13.17
C ARG A 141 -8.88 7.16 -11.71
N ILE A 142 -8.70 5.92 -11.26
CA ILE A 142 -8.86 5.52 -9.85
C ILE A 142 -7.81 6.24 -9.01
N LYS A 143 -8.27 7.17 -8.17
CA LYS A 143 -7.39 8.01 -7.37
C LYS A 143 -8.11 8.51 -6.12
N VAL A 144 -7.42 8.44 -4.98
CA VAL A 144 -7.80 9.17 -3.77
C VAL A 144 -7.70 10.68 -4.05
N THR A 145 -8.81 11.39 -3.82
CA THR A 145 -8.89 12.82 -4.15
C THR A 145 -8.01 13.67 -3.22
N ARG A 146 -7.71 14.91 -3.63
CA ARG A 146 -6.95 15.83 -2.77
C ARG A 146 -7.69 16.16 -1.48
N ASP A 147 -9.02 16.25 -1.55
CA ASP A 147 -9.85 16.54 -0.39
C ASP A 147 -9.87 15.36 0.58
N GLU A 148 -10.02 14.13 0.08
CA GLU A 148 -9.85 12.91 0.90
C GLU A 148 -8.46 12.84 1.55
N ILE A 149 -7.39 13.18 0.82
CA ILE A 149 -6.03 13.22 1.39
C ILE A 149 -5.94 14.27 2.50
N ASN A 150 -6.51 15.47 2.30
CA ASN A 150 -6.53 16.53 3.31
C ASN A 150 -7.32 16.13 4.57
N ASP A 151 -8.40 15.37 4.41
CA ASP A 151 -9.19 14.87 5.53
C ASP A 151 -8.50 13.73 6.26
N LEU A 152 -7.83 12.82 5.54
CA LEU A 152 -6.95 11.81 6.13
C LEU A 152 -5.82 12.48 6.92
N LEU A 153 -5.18 13.52 6.39
CA LEU A 153 -4.14 14.29 7.07
C LEU A 153 -4.63 14.84 8.42
N LYS A 154 -5.79 15.50 8.43
CA LYS A 154 -6.40 16.02 9.68
C LYS A 154 -6.68 14.88 10.65
N THR A 155 -7.30 13.80 10.17
CA THR A 155 -7.70 12.65 10.98
C THR A 155 -6.49 11.96 11.62
N VAL A 156 -5.42 11.76 10.85
CA VAL A 156 -4.13 11.25 11.33
C VAL A 156 -3.55 12.17 12.40
N ALA A 157 -3.49 13.49 12.15
CA ALA A 157 -2.95 14.46 13.12
C ALA A 157 -3.68 14.40 14.47
N PHE A 158 -5.01 14.22 14.47
CA PHE A 158 -5.80 14.06 15.70
C PHE A 158 -5.69 12.67 16.35
N ALA A 159 -5.42 11.62 15.56
CA ALA A 159 -5.39 10.23 16.05
C ALA A 159 -4.03 9.82 16.59
N VAL A 160 -2.95 10.31 15.98
CA VAL A 160 -1.56 9.92 16.25
C VAL A 160 -1.15 10.03 17.73
N PRO A 161 -1.52 11.07 18.50
CA PRO A 161 -1.17 11.16 19.92
C PRO A 161 -1.87 10.10 20.79
N PHE A 162 -2.93 9.45 20.31
CA PHE A 162 -3.78 8.57 21.09
C PHE A 162 -3.75 7.14 20.54
N ALA A 163 -3.15 6.21 21.29
CA ALA A 163 -2.98 4.81 20.88
C ALA A 163 -4.29 4.14 20.40
N LYS A 164 -5.39 4.32 21.14
CA LYS A 164 -6.70 3.74 20.79
C LYS A 164 -7.26 4.31 19.48
N LYS A 165 -7.12 5.63 19.25
CA LYS A 165 -7.60 6.28 18.03
C LYS A 165 -6.75 5.87 16.82
N SER A 166 -5.43 5.84 16.98
CA SER A 166 -4.51 5.40 15.93
C SER A 166 -4.82 3.97 15.47
N ARG A 167 -5.01 3.03 16.41
CA ARG A 167 -5.38 1.64 16.08
C ARG A 167 -6.72 1.54 15.37
N LYS A 168 -7.74 2.25 15.88
CA LYS A 168 -9.08 2.26 15.26
C LYS A 168 -9.02 2.78 13.81
N LEU A 169 -8.25 3.84 13.57
CA LEU A 169 -8.12 4.43 12.24
C LEU A 169 -7.44 3.46 11.26
N LEU A 170 -6.38 2.76 11.69
CA LEU A 170 -5.67 1.79 10.84
C LEU A 170 -6.50 0.53 10.53
N SER A 171 -7.50 0.20 11.34
CA SER A 171 -8.44 -0.89 11.07
C SER A 171 -9.62 -0.47 10.18
N GLU A 172 -9.93 0.82 10.08
CA GLU A 172 -11.15 1.33 9.43
C GLU A 172 -11.27 0.91 7.97
N TYR A 173 -10.17 0.95 7.20
CA TYR A 173 -10.14 0.54 5.80
C TYR A 173 -9.64 -0.90 5.59
N ARG A 174 -9.24 -1.59 6.65
CA ARG A 174 -8.85 -3.00 6.57
C ARG A 174 -10.08 -3.92 6.59
N ASP A 175 -11.11 -3.50 7.30
CA ASP A 175 -12.31 -4.29 7.58
C ASP A 175 -13.56 -3.79 6.79
N ALA A 176 -13.36 -2.89 5.80
CA ALA A 176 -14.41 -2.27 4.99
C ALA A 176 -14.39 -2.80 3.55
#